data_AF-A0A0W7X1Q9-F1
#
_entry.id   AF-A0A0W7X1Q9-F1
#
_cell.length_a   1.000
_cell.length_b   1.000
_cell.length_c   1.000
_cell.angle_alpha   90.00
_cell.angle_beta   90.00
_cell.angle_gamma   90.00
#
_symmetry.space_group_name_H-M   'P 1'
#
loop_
_entity.id
_entity.type
_entity.pdbx_description
1 polymer ?
#
loop_
_entity_poly.entity_id
_entity_poly.type
_entity_poly.pdbx_seq_one_letter_code
_entity_poly.pdbx_strand_id
1 'polypeptide(L)'
;MSEQITPERQAEAEAIGQAAYRALRADLIEAADRREVDGPLLVEGLEAEAAYQAARKTLAEARAQRHRVLYAMWRANKDPRVVAALMPATVTAATVRAAVVRLAPSQDFEALPLWRTEEEEVAARG
;
A
#
# COMPACT_ATOMS: atom_id res chain seq x y z
N MET A 1 19.51 -35.77 6.51
CA MET A 1 20.87 -35.76 5.94
C MET A 1 20.84 -34.76 4.80
N SER A 2 21.20 -33.50 5.06
CA SER A 2 21.20 -32.46 4.03
C SER A 2 22.34 -32.73 3.06
N GLU A 3 22.02 -32.97 1.79
CA GLU A 3 23.00 -32.99 0.72
C GLU A 3 23.64 -31.60 0.65
N GLN A 4 24.87 -31.48 1.15
CA GLN A 4 25.68 -30.27 0.99
C GLN A 4 26.06 -30.17 -0.48
N ILE A 5 25.52 -29.17 -1.17
CA ILE A 5 25.90 -28.83 -2.54
C ILE A 5 27.39 -28.51 -2.52
N THR A 6 28.18 -29.24 -3.33
CA THR A 6 29.61 -29.00 -3.41
C THR A 6 29.89 -27.62 -4.04
N PRO A 7 31.00 -26.95 -3.69
CA PRO A 7 31.35 -25.65 -4.28
C PRO A 7 31.36 -25.65 -5.81
N GLU A 8 31.74 -26.77 -6.42
CA GLU A 8 31.73 -26.97 -7.87
C GLU A 8 30.31 -26.96 -8.45
N ARG A 9 29.34 -27.60 -7.78
CA ARG A 9 27.93 -27.61 -8.20
C ARG A 9 27.28 -26.23 -8.05
N GLN A 10 27.70 -25.47 -7.05
CA GLN A 10 27.24 -24.09 -6.85
C GLN A 10 27.79 -23.17 -7.95
N ALA A 11 29.08 -23.29 -8.29
CA ALA A 11 29.70 -22.54 -9.39
C ALA A 11 29.07 -22.89 -10.75
N GLU A 12 28.74 -24.16 -10.98
CA GLU A 12 28.04 -24.61 -12.18
C GLU A 12 26.62 -24.00 -12.27
N ALA A 13 25.86 -24.02 -11.18
CA ALA A 13 24.54 -23.40 -11.12
C ALA A 13 24.58 -21.87 -11.34
N GLU A 14 25.59 -21.19 -10.80
CA GLU A 14 25.81 -19.76 -11.03
C GLU A 14 26.19 -19.46 -12.49
N ALA A 15 27.04 -20.30 -13.11
CA ALA A 15 27.41 -20.16 -14.51
C ALA A 15 26.21 -20.37 -15.44
N ILE A 16 25.37 -21.37 -15.15
CA ILE A 16 24.11 -21.63 -15.88
C ILE A 16 23.14 -20.47 -15.69
N GLY A 17 22.98 -19.96 -14.47
CA GLY A 17 22.13 -18.81 -14.17
C GLY A 17 22.59 -17.53 -14.90
N GLN A 18 23.91 -17.28 -14.94
CA GLN A 18 24.48 -16.17 -15.70
C GLN A 18 24.30 -16.34 -17.22
N ALA A 19 24.46 -17.55 -17.75
CA ALA A 19 24.23 -17.84 -19.16
C ALA A 19 22.75 -17.63 -19.54
N ALA A 20 21.83 -18.13 -18.73
CA ALA A 20 20.40 -17.95 -18.91
C ALA A 20 19.99 -16.47 -18.83
N TYR A 21 20.54 -15.72 -17.88
CA TYR A 21 20.31 -14.28 -17.78
C TYR A 21 20.84 -13.52 -19.01
N ARG A 22 22.03 -13.89 -19.52
CA ARG A 22 22.60 -13.28 -20.73
C ARG A 22 21.76 -13.58 -21.97
N ALA A 23 21.25 -14.80 -22.11
CA ALA A 23 20.36 -15.19 -23.21
C ALA A 23 19.04 -14.42 -23.15
N LEU A 24 18.38 -14.39 -21.99
CA LEU A 24 17.14 -13.61 -21.80
C LEU A 24 17.36 -12.12 -22.09
N ARG A 25 18.49 -11.56 -21.65
CA ARG A 25 18.84 -10.17 -21.94
C ARG A 25 19.08 -9.93 -23.43
N ALA A 26 19.70 -10.87 -24.14
CA ALA A 26 19.90 -10.79 -25.59
C ALA A 26 18.55 -10.85 -26.33
N ASP A 27 17.64 -11.74 -25.92
CA ASP A 27 16.30 -11.85 -26.50
C ASP A 27 15.48 -10.56 -26.27
N LEU A 28 15.62 -9.94 -25.10
CA LEU A 28 14.97 -8.65 -24.78
C LEU A 28 15.54 -7.50 -25.62
N ILE A 29 16.85 -7.48 -25.85
CA ILE A 29 17.50 -6.49 -26.72
C ILE A 29 17.07 -6.71 -28.17
N GLU A 30 17.06 -7.95 -28.65
CA GLU A 30 16.62 -8.28 -30.01
C GLU A 30 15.12 -7.99 -30.21
N ALA A 31 14.28 -8.25 -29.21
CA ALA A 31 12.88 -7.86 -29.23
C ALA A 31 12.69 -6.33 -29.18
N ALA A 32 13.61 -5.61 -28.55
CA ALA A 32 13.64 -4.16 -28.51
C ALA A 32 14.16 -3.55 -29.82
N ASP A 33 15.08 -4.21 -30.53
CA ASP A 33 15.57 -3.80 -31.87
C ASP A 33 14.55 -4.12 -32.97
N ARG A 34 13.78 -5.21 -32.84
CA ARG A 34 12.73 -5.61 -33.78
C ARG A 34 11.48 -4.74 -33.68
N ARG A 35 11.27 -4.07 -32.56
CA ARG A 35 10.27 -3.02 -32.42
C ARG A 35 11.04 -1.72 -32.71
N GLU A 36 10.59 -0.89 -33.65
CA GLU A 36 11.11 0.48 -33.74
C GLU A 36 10.64 1.25 -32.50
N VAL A 37 11.25 0.96 -31.34
CA VAL A 37 10.99 1.65 -30.10
C VAL A 37 11.86 2.88 -30.13
N ASP A 38 11.23 4.05 -30.12
CA ASP A 38 11.89 5.30 -29.86
C ASP A 38 12.54 5.21 -28.47
N GLY A 39 13.83 4.85 -28.43
CA GLY A 39 14.60 4.60 -27.21
C GLY A 39 14.52 5.77 -26.22
N PRO A 40 14.67 7.03 -26.65
CA PRO A 40 14.37 8.20 -25.84
C PRO A 40 12.98 8.18 -25.19
N LEU A 41 11.93 7.89 -25.96
CA LEU A 41 10.56 7.85 -25.43
C LEU A 41 10.34 6.68 -24.46
N LEU A 42 11.00 5.54 -24.69
CA LEU A 42 10.98 4.41 -23.75
C LEU A 42 11.63 4.79 -22.41
N VAL A 43 12.79 5.47 -22.46
CA VAL A 43 13.47 5.93 -21.24
C VAL A 43 12.59 6.93 -20.49
N GLU A 44 12.01 7.91 -21.17
CA GLU A 44 11.08 8.87 -20.56
C GLU A 44 9.87 8.17 -19.92
N GLY A 45 9.30 7.18 -20.60
CA GLY A 45 8.19 6.38 -20.07
C GLY A 45 8.56 5.61 -18.80
N LEU A 46 9.77 5.03 -18.75
CA LEU A 46 10.26 4.31 -17.57
C LEU A 46 10.55 5.26 -16.40
N GLU A 47 11.12 6.44 -16.67
CA GLU A 47 11.36 7.47 -15.67
C GLU A 47 10.04 8.00 -15.07
N ALA A 48 9.04 8.26 -15.92
CA ALA A 48 7.71 8.68 -15.50
C ALA A 48 7.02 7.62 -14.63
N GLU A 49 7.08 6.34 -15.02
CA GLU A 49 6.53 5.24 -14.24
C GLU A 49 7.23 5.08 -12.89
N ALA A 50 8.56 5.22 -12.85
CA ALA A 50 9.32 5.19 -11.60
C ALA A 50 8.89 6.32 -10.65
N ALA A 51 8.73 7.54 -11.16
CA ALA A 51 8.24 8.68 -10.39
C ALA A 51 6.81 8.47 -9.88
N TYR A 52 5.92 7.93 -10.72
CA TYR A 52 4.55 7.60 -10.35
C TYR A 52 4.50 6.56 -9.22
N GLN A 53 5.27 5.48 -9.31
CA GLN A 53 5.30 4.44 -8.28
C GLN A 53 5.90 4.96 -6.96
N ALA A 54 6.92 5.82 -7.01
CA ALA A 54 7.44 6.50 -5.84
C ALA A 54 6.36 7.36 -5.16
N ALA A 55 5.64 8.18 -5.93
CA ALA A 55 4.54 9.01 -5.41
C ALA A 55 3.40 8.17 -4.82
N ARG A 56 3.05 7.04 -5.45
CA ARG A 56 2.06 6.10 -4.90
C ARG A 56 2.47 5.53 -3.56
N LYS A 57 3.74 5.15 -3.41
CA LYS A 57 4.28 4.66 -2.13
C LYS A 57 4.18 5.74 -1.05
N THR A 58 4.66 6.95 -1.34
CA THR A 58 4.57 8.08 -0.40
C THR A 58 3.12 8.40 -0.02
N LEU A 59 2.18 8.36 -0.98
CA LEU A 59 0.75 8.54 -0.70
C LEU A 59 0.20 7.44 0.22
N ALA A 60 0.59 6.19 -0.01
CA ALA A 60 0.17 5.06 0.83
C ALA A 60 0.67 5.22 2.27
N GLU A 61 1.93 5.60 2.46
CA GLU A 61 2.54 5.87 3.77
C GLU A 61 1.87 7.05 4.47
N ALA A 62 1.65 8.17 3.76
CA ALA A 62 0.95 9.34 4.29
C ALA A 62 -0.49 9.01 4.71
N ARG A 63 -1.21 8.20 3.92
CA ARG A 63 -2.56 7.71 4.28
C ARG A 63 -2.54 6.83 5.52
N ALA A 64 -1.58 5.91 5.63
CA ALA A 64 -1.44 5.06 6.80
C ALA A 64 -1.17 5.89 8.07
N GLN A 65 -0.28 6.89 7.97
CA GLN A 65 0.01 7.80 9.07
C GLN A 65 -1.22 8.65 9.45
N ARG A 66 -1.93 9.19 8.45
CA ARG A 66 -3.20 9.92 8.67
C ARG A 66 -4.19 9.05 9.46
N HIS A 67 -4.41 7.80 9.05
CA HIS A 67 -5.33 6.92 9.76
C HIS A 67 -4.89 6.63 11.18
N ARG A 68 -3.59 6.37 11.42
CA ARG A 68 -3.07 6.16 12.79
C ARG A 68 -3.36 7.33 13.71
N VAL A 69 -3.08 8.56 13.23
CA VAL A 69 -3.31 9.77 14.02
C VAL A 69 -4.80 9.97 14.31
N LEU A 70 -5.67 9.89 13.29
CA LEU A 70 -7.11 10.05 13.47
C LEU A 70 -7.69 9.00 14.42
N TYR A 71 -7.22 7.76 14.32
CA TYR A 71 -7.61 6.70 15.22
C TYR A 71 -7.16 6.97 16.67
N ALA A 72 -5.93 7.42 16.89
CA ALA A 72 -5.43 7.79 18.21
C ALA A 72 -6.22 8.96 18.83
N MET A 73 -6.55 9.98 18.02
CA MET A 73 -7.41 11.08 18.47
C MET A 73 -8.81 10.58 18.83
N TRP A 74 -9.38 9.68 18.03
CA TRP A 74 -10.65 9.05 18.36
C TRP A 74 -10.56 8.20 19.63
N ARG A 75 -9.47 7.48 19.87
CA ARG A 75 -9.28 6.70 21.10
C ARG A 75 -9.34 7.56 22.36
N ALA A 76 -8.84 8.80 22.30
CA ALA A 76 -8.87 9.76 23.40
C ALA A 76 -10.24 10.42 23.62
N ASN A 77 -11.00 10.65 22.54
CA ASN A 77 -12.26 11.41 22.60
C ASN A 77 -13.53 10.53 22.54
N LYS A 78 -13.40 9.32 22.00
CA LYS A 78 -14.48 8.35 21.70
C LYS A 78 -15.59 8.81 20.76
N ASP A 79 -15.53 10.04 20.23
CA ASP A 79 -16.50 10.57 19.26
C ASP A 79 -15.81 11.04 17.95
N PRO A 80 -16.13 10.44 16.79
CA PRO A 80 -15.63 10.87 15.49
C PRO A 80 -16.00 12.31 15.10
N ARG A 81 -17.12 12.85 15.59
CA ARG A 81 -17.57 14.22 15.30
C ARG A 81 -16.70 15.24 16.02
N VAL A 82 -16.36 14.98 17.28
CA VAL A 82 -15.45 15.81 18.07
C VAL A 82 -14.07 15.87 17.42
N VAL A 83 -13.54 14.73 16.98
CA VAL A 83 -12.24 14.69 16.27
C VAL A 83 -12.29 15.48 14.97
N ALA A 84 -13.35 15.33 14.16
CA ALA A 84 -13.48 16.05 12.90
C ALA A 84 -13.57 17.58 13.09
N ALA A 85 -14.26 18.04 14.14
CA ALA A 85 -14.39 19.46 14.46
C ALA A 85 -13.04 20.13 14.82
N LEU A 86 -12.05 19.36 15.26
CA LEU A 86 -10.70 19.85 15.59
C LEU A 86 -9.73 19.83 14.40
N MET A 87 -10.16 19.35 13.25
CA MET A 87 -9.32 19.10 12.08
C MET A 87 -9.70 20.01 10.91
N PRO A 88 -8.83 20.14 9.88
CA PRO A 88 -9.20 20.85 8.66
C PRO A 88 -10.46 20.27 8.01
N ALA A 89 -11.23 21.09 7.30
CA ALA A 89 -12.53 20.71 6.71
C ALA A 89 -12.49 19.49 5.77
N THR A 90 -11.31 19.12 5.26
CA THR A 90 -11.08 17.90 4.46
C THR A 90 -11.12 16.61 5.28
N VAL A 91 -11.14 16.70 6.60
CA VAL A 91 -11.29 15.58 7.54
C VAL A 91 -12.71 15.61 8.09
N THR A 92 -13.57 14.73 7.58
CA THR A 92 -14.95 14.59 8.05
C THR A 92 -15.08 13.52 9.12
N ALA A 93 -16.20 13.47 9.83
CA ALA A 93 -16.51 12.37 10.74
C ALA A 93 -16.45 11.00 10.04
N ALA A 94 -16.83 10.92 8.76
CA ALA A 94 -16.70 9.71 7.95
C ALA A 94 -15.23 9.30 7.73
N THR A 95 -14.33 10.27 7.56
CA THR A 95 -12.88 9.99 7.46
C THR A 95 -12.36 9.39 8.76
N VAL A 96 -12.77 9.94 9.91
CA VAL A 96 -12.39 9.43 11.23
C VAL A 96 -12.93 8.01 11.43
N ARG A 97 -14.22 7.78 11.11
CA ARG A 97 -14.82 6.43 11.18
C ARG A 97 -14.07 5.42 10.32
N ALA A 98 -13.68 5.77 9.09
CA ALA A 98 -12.91 4.90 8.23
C ALA A 98 -11.54 4.53 8.84
N ALA A 99 -10.88 5.48 9.51
CA ALA A 99 -9.64 5.22 10.23
C ALA A 99 -9.86 4.26 11.42
N VAL A 100 -10.94 4.45 12.18
CA VAL A 100 -11.32 3.58 13.30
C VAL A 100 -11.62 2.17 12.81
N VAL A 101 -12.52 1.99 11.85
CA VAL A 101 -12.87 0.66 11.29
C VAL A 101 -11.64 -0.08 10.78
N ARG A 102 -10.66 0.64 10.22
CA ARG A 102 -9.46 0.03 9.65
C ARG A 102 -8.41 -0.38 10.69
N LEU A 103 -8.34 0.30 11.85
CA LEU A 103 -7.24 0.14 12.81
C LEU A 103 -7.67 -0.33 14.19
N ALA A 104 -8.95 -0.19 14.54
CA ALA A 104 -9.44 -0.54 15.87
C ALA A 104 -9.48 -2.07 16.05
N PRO A 105 -8.88 -2.59 17.13
CA PRO A 105 -9.11 -3.97 17.54
C PRO A 105 -10.55 -4.14 18.03
N SER A 106 -11.09 -5.37 17.99
CA SER A 106 -12.48 -5.68 18.39
C SER A 106 -12.85 -5.15 19.78
N GLN A 107 -11.93 -5.28 20.75
CA GLN A 107 -12.05 -4.79 22.13
C GLN A 107 -12.37 -3.28 22.23
N ASP A 108 -12.00 -2.47 21.23
CA ASP A 108 -12.22 -1.04 21.26
C ASP A 108 -13.65 -0.63 20.85
N PHE A 109 -14.43 -1.58 20.34
CA PHE A 109 -15.85 -1.43 20.07
C PHE A 109 -16.71 -1.89 21.25
N GLU A 110 -16.21 -2.79 22.11
CA GLU A 110 -16.93 -3.27 23.29
C GLU A 110 -17.14 -2.18 24.36
N ALA A 111 -16.25 -1.18 24.39
CA ALA A 111 -16.31 -0.05 25.32
C ALA A 111 -17.16 1.13 24.83
N LEU A 112 -17.83 1.02 23.69
CA LEU A 112 -18.69 2.08 23.15
C LEU A 112 -20.16 1.75 23.43
N PRO A 113 -20.96 2.71 23.94
CA PRO A 113 -22.41 2.55 23.92
C PRO A 113 -22.85 2.35 22.46
N LEU A 114 -23.47 1.19 22.19
CA LEU A 114 -23.94 0.68 20.90
C LEU A 114 -23.88 1.73 19.78
N TRP A 115 -22.91 1.53 18.88
CA TRP A 115 -22.71 2.33 17.67
C TRP A 115 -23.98 2.29 16.83
N ARG A 116 -24.94 3.16 17.09
CA ARG A 116 -26.11 3.28 16.23
C ARG A 116 -25.64 3.79 14.89
N THR A 117 -25.87 2.99 13.87
CA THR A 117 -25.84 3.47 12.50
C THR A 117 -26.98 4.49 12.32
N GLU A 118 -26.84 5.41 11.37
CA GLU A 118 -27.90 6.42 11.10
C GLU A 118 -29.25 5.75 10.78
N GLU A 119 -29.24 4.51 10.25
CA GLU A 119 -30.43 3.69 10.01
C GLU A 119 -31.10 3.19 11.32
N GLU A 120 -30.32 2.85 12.35
CA GLU A 120 -30.84 2.34 13.63
C GLU A 120 -31.42 3.45 14.54
N GLU A 121 -30.97 4.70 14.41
CA GLU A 121 -31.58 5.84 15.12
C GLU A 121 -32.93 6.26 14.56
N VAL A 122 -33.15 6.10 13.25
CA VAL A 122 -34.44 6.38 12.61
C VAL A 122 -35.49 5.35 13.04
N ALA A 123 -35.09 4.08 13.16
CA ALA A 123 -35.97 3.01 13.63
C ALA A 123 -36.37 3.14 15.12
N ALA A 124 -35.56 3.78 15.95
CA ALA A 124 -35.84 3.98 17.38
C ALA A 124 -36.71 5.21 17.69
N ARG A 125 -37.02 6.05 16.68
CA ARG A 125 -37.86 7.25 16.80
C ARG A 125 -39.23 7.12 16.12
N GLY A 126 -39.50 6.00 15.45
CA GLY A 126 -40.82 5.63 14.92
C GLY A 126 -41.57 4.72 15.88
#